data_AF-A0A1H0I644-F1
#
_entry.id   AF-A0A1H0I644-F1
#
_cell.length_a   1.000
_cell.length_b   1.000
_cell.length_c   1.000
_cell.angle_alpha   90.00
_cell.angle_beta   90.00
_cell.angle_gamma   90.00
#
_symmetry.space_group_name_H-M   'P 1'
#
loop_
_entity.id
_entity.type
_entity.pdbx_description
1 polymer ?
#
loop_
_entity_poly.entity_id
_entity_poly.type
_entity_poly.pdbx_seq_one_letter_code
_entity_poly.pdbx_strand_id
1 'polypeptide(L)'
;MLITNQTEMLPIDIKHKHAGHLIVIEDKPFKANDAGMWDLTEIWQALKLPKTKRPSRWRDKDAKAMERIHNLDTVGEGATPTTKATKRAALKYAAWVSQEFETMVYDAFEAILEMPEVALLVADKMRSMGNVHSAAILERSVFNDRCDWSVKPPHKNTQKGLRAAVAKGHITPACAIKLGLKAI
;
A
#
# COMPACT_ATOMS: atom_id res chain seq x y z
N MET A 1 47.48 9.86 37.13
CA MET A 1 46.88 10.34 35.88
C MET A 1 46.00 9.21 35.35
N LEU A 2 44.70 9.25 35.62
CA LEU A 2 43.73 8.26 35.13
C LEU A 2 42.87 8.96 34.08
N ILE A 3 42.99 8.53 32.84
CA ILE A 3 42.22 9.04 31.71
C ILE A 3 40.91 8.25 31.68
N THR A 4 39.80 8.91 32.03
CA THR A 4 38.45 8.41 31.81
C THR A 4 38.10 8.56 30.34
N ASN A 5 38.06 7.45 29.60
CA ASN A 5 37.45 7.42 28.27
C ASN A 5 35.93 7.47 28.45
N GLN A 6 35.36 8.68 28.38
CA GLN A 6 33.93 8.86 28.15
C GLN A 6 33.66 8.56 26.67
N THR A 7 33.14 7.38 26.38
CA THR A 7 32.54 7.10 25.07
C THR A 7 31.26 7.93 24.97
N GLU A 8 31.33 9.07 24.30
CA GLU A 8 30.16 9.86 23.90
C GLU A 8 29.30 9.00 22.97
N MET A 9 28.20 8.45 23.49
CA MET A 9 27.14 7.89 22.66
C MET A 9 26.40 9.05 22.00
N LEU A 10 26.79 9.42 20.78
CA LEU A 10 26.02 10.35 19.97
C LEU A 10 24.61 9.77 19.80
N PRO A 11 23.54 10.45 20.23
CA PRO A 11 22.19 9.96 20.04
C PRO A 11 21.93 9.88 18.53
N ILE A 12 21.64 8.68 18.04
CA ILE A 12 21.22 8.47 16.66
C ILE A 12 19.88 9.21 16.51
N ASP A 13 19.89 10.35 15.81
CA ASP A 13 18.67 11.09 15.47
C ASP A 13 17.88 10.29 14.42
N ILE A 14 17.10 9.32 14.89
CA ILE A 14 16.18 8.55 14.04
C ILE A 14 15.00 9.45 13.72
N LYS A 15 15.11 10.20 12.62
CA LYS A 15 14.00 11.01 12.13
C LYS A 15 12.88 10.13 11.56
N HIS A 16 11.78 10.03 12.30
CA HIS A 16 10.59 9.32 11.81
C HIS A 16 9.94 10.05 10.63
N LYS A 17 9.35 9.28 9.70
CA LYS A 17 8.85 9.73 8.38
C LYS A 17 7.80 10.87 8.40
N HIS A 18 7.23 11.18 9.57
CA HIS A 18 6.26 12.26 9.77
C HIS A 18 6.52 13.07 11.05
N ALA A 19 7.72 12.97 11.63
CA ALA A 19 8.07 13.71 12.83
C ALA A 19 7.80 15.22 12.65
N GLY A 20 6.99 15.81 13.54
CA GLY A 20 6.65 17.22 13.52
C GLY A 20 5.73 17.68 12.37
N HIS A 21 5.20 16.77 11.54
CA HIS A 21 4.34 17.11 10.41
C HIS A 21 3.01 17.74 10.87
N LEU A 22 2.60 18.84 10.23
CA LEU A 22 1.37 19.55 10.54
C LEU A 22 0.26 19.17 9.55
N ILE A 23 -0.92 18.83 10.05
CA ILE A 23 -2.15 18.73 9.24
C ILE A 23 -3.14 19.79 9.73
N VAL A 24 -3.97 20.30 8.82
CA VAL A 24 -5.03 21.25 9.15
C VAL A 24 -6.36 20.61 8.76
N ILE A 25 -7.29 20.53 9.71
CA ILE A 25 -8.64 19.98 9.50
C ILE A 25 -9.62 21.00 10.06
N GLU A 26 -10.56 21.49 9.23
CA GLU A 26 -11.51 22.55 9.62
C GLU A 26 -10.82 23.75 10.29
N ASP A 27 -9.77 24.28 9.64
CA ASP A 27 -8.93 25.39 10.13
C ASP A 27 -8.21 25.15 11.47
N LYS A 28 -8.22 23.91 11.97
CA LYS A 28 -7.54 23.54 13.22
C LYS A 28 -6.25 22.78 12.91
N PRO A 29 -5.09 23.25 13.40
CA PRO A 29 -3.81 22.59 13.20
C PRO A 29 -3.60 21.43 14.17
N PHE A 30 -3.08 20.31 13.69
CA PHE A 30 -2.67 19.15 14.48
C PHE A 30 -1.27 18.71 14.09
N LYS A 31 -0.37 18.61 15.08
CA LYS A 31 1.04 18.31 14.85
C LYS A 31 1.37 16.88 15.27
N ALA A 32 2.09 16.16 14.42
CA ALA A 32 2.66 14.87 14.78
C ALA A 32 3.79 15.02 15.80
N ASN A 33 3.90 14.06 16.72
CA ASN A 33 5.02 13.96 17.65
C ASN A 33 6.31 13.52 16.94
N ASP A 34 7.40 13.34 17.69
CA ASP A 34 8.71 12.94 17.14
C ASP A 34 8.71 11.54 16.52
N ALA A 35 7.78 10.68 16.94
CA ALA A 35 7.53 9.37 16.33
C ALA A 35 6.70 9.44 15.03
N GLY A 36 6.26 10.64 14.62
CA GLY A 36 5.41 10.83 13.45
C GLY A 36 3.96 10.37 13.66
N MET A 37 3.46 10.45 14.89
CA MET A 37 2.09 10.09 15.25
C MET A 37 1.28 11.31 15.69
N TRP A 38 0.01 11.34 15.30
CA TRP A 38 -0.98 12.32 15.72
C TRP A 38 -1.82 11.79 16.89
N ASP A 39 -2.26 12.69 17.77
CA ASP A 39 -3.20 12.36 18.85
C ASP A 39 -4.63 12.36 18.30
N LEU A 40 -5.22 11.17 18.15
CA LEU A 40 -6.60 11.02 17.68
C LEU A 40 -7.62 11.49 18.71
N THR A 41 -7.28 11.47 20.01
CA THR A 41 -8.15 11.96 21.07
C THR A 41 -8.25 13.48 21.00
N GLU A 42 -7.13 14.16 20.78
CA GLU A 42 -7.09 15.62 20.56
C GLU A 42 -7.92 16.00 19.32
N ILE A 43 -7.69 15.33 18.18
CA ILE A 43 -8.45 15.56 16.94
C ILE A 43 -9.96 15.36 17.18
N TRP A 44 -10.34 14.25 17.83
CA TRP A 44 -11.74 13.95 18.15
C TRP A 44 -12.41 15.03 19.01
N GLN A 45 -11.70 15.53 20.04
CA GLN A 45 -12.20 16.59 20.91
C GLN A 45 -12.31 17.92 20.18
N ALA A 46 -11.27 18.32 19.45
CA ALA A 46 -11.20 19.60 18.75
C ALA A 46 -12.26 19.72 17.64
N LEU A 47 -12.54 18.63 16.93
CA LEU A 47 -13.60 18.54 15.93
C LEU A 47 -15.00 18.30 16.53
N LYS A 48 -15.12 18.17 17.86
CA LYS A 48 -16.38 17.95 18.58
C LYS A 48 -17.18 16.78 18.03
N LEU A 49 -16.49 15.72 17.61
CA LEU A 49 -17.11 14.56 17.01
C LEU A 49 -17.97 13.79 18.03
N PRO A 50 -18.99 13.04 17.58
CA PRO A 50 -19.86 12.27 18.47
C PRO A 50 -19.09 11.34 19.40
N LYS A 51 -19.61 11.10 20.62
CA LYS A 51 -19.00 10.16 21.58
C LYS A 51 -18.85 8.74 21.04
N THR A 52 -19.74 8.33 20.13
CA THR A 52 -19.67 7.04 19.43
C THR A 52 -18.45 6.92 18.52
N LYS A 53 -17.90 8.05 18.07
CA LYS A 53 -16.70 8.16 17.23
C LYS A 53 -15.42 8.39 18.04
N ARG A 54 -15.43 8.28 19.36
CA ARG A 54 -14.20 8.39 20.17
C ARG A 54 -13.17 7.32 19.72
N PRO A 55 -11.86 7.62 19.64
CA PRO A 55 -10.85 6.65 19.21
C PRO A 55 -10.89 5.32 19.96
N SER A 56 -11.11 5.35 21.28
CA SER A 56 -11.21 4.13 22.10
C SER A 56 -12.44 3.25 21.81
N ARG A 57 -13.38 3.71 20.98
CA ARG A 57 -14.53 2.95 20.46
C ARG A 57 -14.25 2.33 19.09
N TRP A 58 -13.21 2.76 18.38
CA TRP A 58 -12.78 2.12 17.15
C TRP A 58 -12.09 0.78 17.49
N ARG A 59 -12.86 -0.32 17.43
CA ARG A 59 -12.44 -1.66 17.88
C ARG A 59 -12.67 -2.76 16.83
N ASP A 60 -12.87 -2.34 15.58
CA ASP A 60 -13.09 -3.26 14.47
C ASP A 60 -11.79 -3.96 14.05
N LYS A 61 -11.88 -4.73 12.96
CA LYS A 61 -10.75 -5.46 12.39
C LYS A 61 -9.62 -4.53 11.91
N ASP A 62 -9.94 -3.33 11.47
CA ASP A 62 -8.98 -2.37 10.94
C ASP A 62 -8.19 -1.71 12.06
N ALA A 63 -8.86 -1.30 13.15
CA ALA A 63 -8.21 -0.83 14.36
C ALA A 63 -7.20 -1.86 14.88
N LYS A 64 -7.66 -3.11 15.09
CA LYS A 64 -6.81 -4.22 15.56
C LYS A 64 -5.64 -4.49 14.62
N ALA A 65 -5.84 -4.37 13.30
CA ALA A 65 -4.76 -4.53 12.34
C ALA A 65 -3.70 -3.43 12.45
N MET A 66 -4.11 -2.18 12.73
CA MET A 66 -3.17 -1.07 12.94
C MET A 66 -2.42 -1.19 14.27
N GLU A 67 -3.08 -1.65 15.34
CA GLU A 67 -2.44 -1.94 16.64
C GLU A 67 -1.33 -3.00 16.50
N ARG A 68 -1.62 -4.11 15.80
CA ARG A 68 -0.64 -5.20 15.59
C ARG A 68 0.64 -4.78 14.89
N ILE A 69 0.59 -3.71 14.09
CA ILE A 69 1.74 -3.19 13.34
C ILE A 69 2.28 -1.89 13.93
N HIS A 70 1.90 -1.55 15.17
CA HIS A 70 2.32 -0.33 15.89
C HIS A 70 2.04 0.97 15.12
N ASN A 71 0.99 0.97 14.30
CA ASN A 71 0.50 2.17 13.64
C ASN A 71 -0.53 2.91 14.49
N LEU A 72 -1.09 2.25 15.51
CA LEU A 72 -2.07 2.76 16.45
C LEU A 72 -1.67 2.29 17.86
N ASP A 73 -1.40 3.23 18.76
CA ASP A 73 -1.03 2.92 20.15
C ASP A 73 -1.90 3.73 21.10
N THR A 74 -2.34 3.10 22.19
CA THR A 74 -2.99 3.81 23.30
C THR A 74 -1.95 4.07 24.38
N VAL A 75 -1.68 5.33 24.68
CA VAL A 75 -0.64 5.76 25.63
C VAL A 75 -1.29 6.38 26.86
N GLY A 76 -0.86 5.92 28.03
CA GLY A 76 -1.26 6.41 29.35
C GLY A 76 -1.95 5.35 30.21
N GLU A 77 -1.56 5.28 31.49
CA GLU A 77 -2.28 4.53 32.53
C GLU A 77 -3.13 5.53 33.34
N GLY A 78 -4.41 5.24 33.57
CA GLY A 78 -5.33 6.07 34.39
C GLY A 78 -6.48 6.74 33.63
N ALA A 79 -6.96 7.90 34.14
CA ALA A 79 -8.29 8.44 33.83
C ALA A 79 -8.52 8.95 32.39
N THR A 80 -7.47 9.26 31.62
CA THR A 80 -7.59 9.80 30.24
C THR A 80 -6.54 9.20 29.29
N PRO A 81 -6.69 7.93 28.88
CA PRO A 81 -5.82 7.34 27.86
C PRO A 81 -5.96 8.08 26.52
N THR A 82 -4.83 8.36 25.88
CA THR A 82 -4.75 9.00 24.55
C THR A 82 -4.46 7.96 23.48
N THR A 83 -5.06 8.10 22.31
CA THR A 83 -4.81 7.18 21.19
C THR A 83 -3.97 7.91 20.16
N LYS A 84 -2.75 7.44 19.94
CA LYS A 84 -1.79 8.00 18.98
C LYS A 84 -1.75 7.13 17.72
N ALA A 85 -1.65 7.78 16.58
CA ALA A 85 -1.73 7.11 15.29
C ALA A 85 -0.72 7.66 14.28
N THR A 86 -0.03 6.77 13.58
CA THR A 86 0.73 7.13 12.37
C THR A 86 -0.21 7.67 11.28
N LYS A 87 0.35 8.29 10.23
CA LYS A 87 -0.44 8.81 9.10
C LYS A 87 -1.41 7.78 8.51
N ARG A 88 -0.99 6.51 8.41
CA ARG A 88 -1.83 5.43 7.87
C ARG A 88 -3.04 5.14 8.77
N ALA A 89 -2.82 5.04 10.08
CA ALA A 89 -3.91 4.79 11.02
C ALA A 89 -4.81 6.01 11.19
N ALA A 90 -4.26 7.23 11.13
CA ALA A 90 -5.05 8.46 11.16
C ALA A 90 -6.00 8.57 9.95
N LEU A 91 -5.54 8.25 8.74
CA LEU A 91 -6.40 8.19 7.55
C LEU A 91 -7.50 7.12 7.67
N LYS A 92 -7.16 5.92 8.17
CA LYS A 92 -8.14 4.86 8.41
C LYS A 92 -9.19 5.25 9.46
N TYR A 93 -8.76 5.90 10.53
CA TYR A 93 -9.68 6.41 11.55
C TYR A 93 -10.61 7.49 10.97
N ALA A 94 -10.08 8.41 10.16
CA ALA A 94 -10.89 9.43 9.49
C ALA A 94 -11.97 8.81 8.58
N ALA A 95 -11.62 7.78 7.81
CA ALA A 95 -12.59 7.01 7.01
C ALA A 95 -13.67 6.33 7.88
N TRP A 96 -13.28 5.72 9.01
CA TRP A 96 -14.23 5.13 9.95
C TRP A 96 -15.16 6.18 10.60
N VAL A 97 -14.65 7.39 10.84
CA VAL A 97 -15.44 8.50 11.40
C VAL A 97 -16.40 9.07 10.37
N SER A 98 -15.94 9.28 9.13
CA SER A 98 -16.67 9.97 8.06
C SER A 98 -16.60 9.19 6.75
N GLN A 99 -17.76 8.67 6.35
CA GLN A 99 -17.90 8.00 5.05
C GLN A 99 -17.69 8.99 3.89
N GLU A 100 -18.09 10.25 4.03
CA GLU A 100 -17.85 11.28 3.01
C GLU A 100 -16.34 11.52 2.79
N PHE A 101 -15.57 11.53 3.88
CA PHE A 101 -14.11 11.61 3.78
C PHE A 101 -13.54 10.37 3.09
N GLU A 102 -14.04 9.17 3.42
CA GLU A 102 -13.62 7.93 2.77
C GLU A 102 -13.88 7.96 1.26
N THR A 103 -15.10 8.34 0.86
CA THR A 103 -15.48 8.49 -0.55
C THR A 103 -14.59 9.50 -1.26
N MET A 104 -14.39 10.69 -0.70
CA MET A 104 -13.52 11.71 -1.30
C MET A 104 -12.08 11.21 -1.49
N VAL A 105 -11.54 10.45 -0.54
CA VAL A 105 -10.21 9.84 -0.68
C VAL A 105 -10.21 8.84 -1.83
N TYR A 106 -11.23 7.98 -1.94
CA TYR A 106 -11.33 7.04 -3.06
C TYR A 106 -11.48 7.74 -4.40
N ASP A 107 -12.34 8.75 -4.52
CA ASP A 107 -12.52 9.53 -5.74
C ASP A 107 -11.21 10.20 -6.17
N ALA A 108 -10.46 10.77 -5.21
CA ALA A 108 -9.15 11.36 -5.47
C ALA A 108 -8.12 10.32 -5.94
N PHE A 109 -8.11 9.12 -5.33
CA PHE A 109 -7.25 8.03 -5.77
C PHE A 109 -7.64 7.51 -7.15
N GLU A 110 -8.94 7.34 -7.44
CA GLU A 110 -9.44 6.91 -8.74
C GLU A 110 -9.02 7.90 -9.83
N ALA A 111 -9.23 9.20 -9.61
CA ALA A 111 -8.80 10.25 -10.55
C ALA A 111 -7.28 10.22 -10.82
N ILE A 112 -6.46 9.93 -9.80
CA ILE A 112 -5.01 9.78 -9.97
C ILE A 112 -4.65 8.52 -10.78
N LEU A 113 -5.37 7.42 -10.56
CA LEU A 113 -5.06 6.13 -11.17
C LEU A 113 -5.60 5.98 -12.59
N GLU A 114 -6.63 6.76 -12.97
CA GLU A 114 -7.11 6.91 -14.34
C GLU A 114 -6.05 7.52 -15.29
N MET A 115 -4.96 8.07 -14.75
CA MET A 115 -3.80 8.54 -15.51
C MET A 115 -2.66 7.50 -15.41
N PRO A 116 -2.47 6.63 -16.42
CA PRO A 116 -1.53 5.51 -16.34
C PRO A 116 -0.08 5.91 -16.02
N GLU A 117 0.38 7.05 -16.54
CA GLU A 117 1.69 7.61 -16.26
C GLU A 117 1.84 8.04 -14.79
N VAL A 118 0.79 8.61 -14.20
CA VAL A 118 0.78 9.01 -12.79
C VAL A 118 0.71 7.76 -11.90
N ALA A 119 -0.09 6.76 -12.27
CA ALA A 119 -0.16 5.48 -11.56
C ALA A 119 1.21 4.79 -11.46
N LEU A 120 2.01 4.81 -12.53
CA LEU A 120 3.39 4.28 -12.51
C LEU A 120 4.31 5.10 -11.60
N LEU A 121 4.23 6.44 -11.65
CA LEU A 121 4.99 7.31 -10.73
C LEU A 121 4.63 7.06 -9.26
N VAL A 122 3.34 6.82 -8.97
CA VAL A 122 2.87 6.45 -7.64
C VAL A 122 3.44 5.09 -7.22
N ALA A 123 3.45 4.10 -8.10
CA ALA A 123 4.04 2.79 -7.82
C ALA A 123 5.55 2.90 -7.51
N ASP A 124 6.30 3.68 -8.26
CA ASP A 124 7.71 3.96 -7.98
C ASP A 124 7.90 4.64 -6.63
N LYS A 125 7.04 5.62 -6.31
CA LYS A 125 7.07 6.27 -5.00
C LYS A 125 6.75 5.29 -3.89
N MET A 126 5.77 4.42 -4.06
CA MET A 126 5.42 3.35 -3.12
C MET A 126 6.60 2.42 -2.87
N ARG A 127 7.34 2.02 -3.92
CA ARG A 127 8.56 1.21 -3.79
C ARG A 127 9.64 1.93 -2.99
N SER A 128 9.91 3.21 -3.29
CA SER A 128 10.87 4.03 -2.52
C SER A 128 10.49 4.16 -1.04
N MET A 129 9.21 4.01 -0.73
CA MET A 129 8.65 4.09 0.61
C MET A 129 8.61 2.74 1.34
N GLY A 130 9.06 1.65 0.71
CA GLY A 130 9.06 0.28 1.25
C GLY A 130 7.81 -0.55 0.94
N ASN A 131 6.83 0.00 0.21
CA ASN A 131 5.56 -0.67 -0.12
C ASN A 131 5.68 -1.51 -1.40
N VAL A 132 6.73 -2.34 -1.50
CA VAL A 132 7.10 -3.07 -2.73
C VAL A 132 5.96 -3.95 -3.26
N HIS A 133 5.29 -4.69 -2.37
CA HIS A 133 4.20 -5.58 -2.78
C HIS A 133 3.00 -4.80 -3.36
N SER A 134 2.58 -3.73 -2.70
CA SER A 134 1.47 -2.90 -3.19
C SER A 134 1.82 -2.14 -4.47
N ALA A 135 3.09 -1.72 -4.64
CA ALA A 135 3.57 -1.11 -5.88
C ALA A 135 3.45 -2.09 -7.06
N ALA A 136 3.88 -3.34 -6.88
CA ALA A 136 3.79 -4.37 -7.93
C ALA A 136 2.35 -4.69 -8.34
N ILE A 137 1.40 -4.63 -7.40
CA ILE A 137 -0.03 -4.77 -7.71
C ILE A 137 -0.50 -3.63 -8.63
N LEU A 138 -0.12 -2.39 -8.32
CA LEU A 138 -0.52 -1.22 -9.08
C LEU A 138 0.10 -1.21 -10.49
N GLU A 139 1.37 -1.58 -10.64
CA GLU A 139 2.01 -1.71 -11.96
C GLU A 139 1.30 -2.75 -12.82
N ARG A 140 0.90 -3.87 -12.21
CA ARG A 140 0.19 -4.93 -12.91
C ARG A 140 -1.19 -4.50 -13.37
N SER A 141 -1.93 -3.70 -12.59
CA SER A 141 -3.23 -3.19 -13.03
C SER A 141 -3.08 -2.30 -14.26
N VAL A 142 -2.14 -1.34 -14.22
CA VAL A 142 -1.85 -0.45 -15.36
C VAL A 142 -1.40 -1.25 -16.60
N PHE A 143 -0.59 -2.30 -16.43
CA PHE A 143 -0.19 -3.16 -17.54
C PHE A 143 -1.37 -3.93 -18.14
N ASN A 144 -2.21 -4.53 -17.30
CA ASN A 144 -3.37 -5.30 -17.75
C ASN A 144 -4.33 -4.44 -18.57
N ASP A 145 -4.59 -3.19 -18.15
CA ASP A 145 -5.49 -2.27 -18.84
C ASP A 145 -4.96 -1.86 -20.23
N ARG A 146 -3.63 -1.90 -20.42
CA ARG A 146 -2.98 -1.61 -21.70
C ARG A 146 -2.85 -2.83 -22.61
N CYS A 147 -3.14 -4.03 -22.12
CA CYS A 147 -3.04 -5.26 -22.89
C CYS A 147 -4.38 -5.64 -23.52
N ASP A 148 -4.38 -5.84 -24.85
CA ASP A 148 -5.47 -6.55 -25.51
C ASP A 148 -5.39 -8.04 -25.15
N TRP A 149 -6.11 -8.42 -24.09
CA TRP A 149 -6.23 -9.79 -23.63
C TRP A 149 -7.01 -10.70 -24.59
N SER A 150 -7.66 -10.13 -25.62
CA SER A 150 -8.38 -10.89 -26.65
C SER A 150 -7.45 -11.50 -27.71
N VAL A 151 -6.17 -11.09 -27.73
CA VAL A 151 -5.14 -11.71 -28.58
C VAL A 151 -4.93 -13.16 -28.13
N LYS A 152 -5.56 -14.10 -28.85
CA LYS A 152 -5.37 -15.53 -28.62
C LYS A 152 -3.89 -15.86 -28.76
N PRO A 153 -3.29 -16.64 -27.83
CA PRO A 153 -1.92 -17.08 -28.00
C PRO A 153 -1.79 -17.82 -29.34
N PRO A 154 -0.65 -17.67 -30.06
CA PRO A 154 -0.45 -18.35 -31.33
C PRO A 154 -0.74 -19.84 -31.16
N HIS A 155 -1.65 -20.36 -31.98
CA HIS A 155 -2.11 -21.74 -31.87
C HIS A 155 -0.91 -22.69 -32.02
N LYS A 156 -0.57 -23.40 -30.94
CA LYS A 156 0.48 -24.41 -30.98
C LYS A 156 -0.09 -25.67 -31.63
N ASN A 157 0.53 -26.11 -32.73
CA ASN A 157 0.18 -27.37 -33.36
C ASN A 157 0.37 -28.53 -32.37
N THR A 158 -0.63 -29.40 -32.26
CA THR A 158 -0.55 -30.57 -31.37
C THR A 158 0.42 -31.62 -31.92
N GLN A 159 1.08 -32.38 -31.05
CA GLN A 159 1.95 -33.50 -31.48
C GLN A 159 1.20 -34.51 -32.34
N LYS A 160 -0.06 -34.79 -31.98
CA LYS A 160 -0.95 -35.67 -32.74
C LYS A 160 -1.24 -35.11 -34.14
N GLY A 161 -1.52 -33.81 -34.24
CA GLY A 161 -1.76 -33.12 -35.51
C GLY A 161 -0.52 -33.11 -36.42
N LEU A 162 0.65 -32.80 -35.87
CA LEU A 162 1.91 -32.81 -36.61
C LEU A 162 2.28 -34.21 -37.11
N ARG A 163 2.11 -35.25 -36.28
CA ARG A 163 2.31 -36.66 -36.70
C ARG A 163 1.34 -37.07 -37.80
N ALA A 164 0.06 -36.69 -37.67
CA ALA A 164 -0.94 -37.00 -38.69
C ALA A 164 -0.66 -36.28 -40.03
N ALA A 165 -0.19 -35.03 -39.99
CA ALA A 165 0.18 -34.27 -41.18
C ALA A 165 1.40 -34.86 -41.90
N VAL A 166 2.39 -35.36 -41.14
CA VAL A 166 3.53 -36.12 -41.69
C VAL A 166 3.06 -37.45 -42.29
N ALA A 167 2.22 -38.21 -41.58
CA ALA A 167 1.70 -39.50 -42.06
C ALA A 167 0.85 -39.37 -43.33
N LYS A 168 0.16 -38.25 -43.50
CA LYS A 168 -0.60 -37.92 -44.73
C LYS A 168 0.26 -37.30 -45.84
N GLY A 169 1.55 -37.06 -45.59
CA GLY A 169 2.47 -36.48 -46.57
C GLY A 169 2.29 -34.98 -46.82
N HIS A 170 1.50 -34.28 -46.01
CA HIS A 170 1.24 -32.85 -46.20
C HIS A 170 2.46 -31.98 -45.81
N ILE A 171 3.30 -32.48 -44.90
CA ILE A 171 4.53 -31.83 -44.46
C ILE A 171 5.64 -32.85 -44.26
N THR A 172 6.90 -32.44 -44.42
CA THR A 172 8.05 -33.30 -44.14
C THR A 172 8.29 -33.45 -42.64
N PRO A 173 8.92 -34.54 -42.17
CA PRO A 173 9.32 -34.69 -40.77
C PRO A 173 10.18 -33.53 -40.26
N ALA A 174 11.10 -33.03 -41.08
CA ALA A 174 11.93 -31.86 -40.74
C ALA A 174 11.12 -30.57 -40.56
N CYS A 175 10.09 -30.36 -41.40
CA CYS A 175 9.16 -29.24 -41.25
C CYS A 175 8.33 -29.37 -39.97
N ALA A 176 7.85 -30.57 -39.65
CA ALA A 176 7.11 -30.83 -38.42
C ALA A 176 7.95 -30.57 -37.16
N ILE A 177 9.24 -30.92 -37.16
CA ILE A 177 10.17 -30.64 -36.04
C ILE A 177 10.33 -29.12 -35.84
N LYS A 178 10.48 -28.34 -36.92
CA LYS A 178 10.51 -26.87 -36.85
C LYS A 178 9.20 -26.28 -36.30
N LEU A 179 8.07 -26.94 -36.56
CA LEU A 179 6.76 -26.59 -36.00
C LEU A 179 6.52 -27.13 -34.58
N GLY A 180 7.54 -27.72 -33.95
CA GLY A 180 7.52 -28.15 -32.54
C GLY A 180 7.21 -29.63 -32.32
N LEU A 181 7.27 -30.49 -33.35
CA LEU A 181 7.16 -31.94 -33.19
C LEU A 181 8.38 -32.46 -32.40
N LYS A 182 8.13 -33.11 -31.27
CA LYS A 182 9.19 -33.74 -30.47
C LYS A 182 9.67 -35.00 -31.19
N ALA A 183 11.00 -35.13 -31.34
CA ALA A 183 11.60 -36.40 -31.70
C ALA A 183 11.17 -37.47 -30.68
N ILE A 184 10.79 -38.65 -31.16
CA ILE A 184 10.49 -39.82 -30.33
C ILE A 184 11.81 -40.43 -29.89
#